data_AF-A0A833SUJ0-F1
#
_entry.id   AF-A0A833SUJ0-F1
#
_cell.length_a   1.000
_cell.length_b   1.000
_cell.length_c   1.000
_cell.angle_alpha   90.00
_cell.angle_beta   90.00
_cell.angle_gamma   90.00
#
_symmetry.space_group_name_H-M   'P 1'
#
loop_
_entity.id
_entity.type
_entity.pdbx_description
1 polymer ?
#
loop_
_entity_poly.entity_id
_entity_poly.type
_entity_poly.pdbx_seq_one_letter_code
_entity_poly.pdbx_strand_id
1 'polypeptide(L)'
;MVENVNDSTDSVHTQRSELLSDAELDYYVAEYSRSGFFGSCSYYSQRKCDFEDEKDLPRVIKHEALYVGAVDDPILKPELAAGMPRVMPNLKQELVHGGGHWLLWEKKDEVIDILQRWLKNLDLSKTAAGL
;
A
#
# COMPACT_ATOMS: atom_id res chain seq x y z
N MET A 1 -20.43 8.94 20.27
CA MET A 1 -21.82 8.96 19.81
C MET A 1 -21.96 7.72 18.93
N VAL A 2 -22.84 6.78 19.27
CA VAL A 2 -23.03 5.56 18.47
C VAL A 2 -24.33 5.77 17.72
N GLU A 3 -24.22 6.05 16.43
CA GLU A 3 -25.36 6.13 15.52
C GLU A 3 -25.39 4.83 14.71
N ASN A 4 -26.59 4.35 14.40
CA ASN A 4 -26.76 3.24 13.50
C ASN A 4 -26.39 3.71 12.09
N VAL A 5 -25.53 2.95 11.39
CA VAL A 5 -25.17 3.25 9.99
C VAL A 5 -26.41 3.40 9.11
N ASN A 6 -27.47 2.64 9.40
CA ASN A 6 -28.73 2.71 8.64
C ASN A 6 -29.49 4.04 8.82
N ASP A 7 -29.19 4.77 9.90
CA ASP A 7 -29.82 6.07 10.22
C ASP A 7 -28.90 7.26 9.90
N SER A 8 -27.67 7.00 9.44
CA SER A 8 -26.69 8.03 9.09
C SER A 8 -27.09 8.77 7.82
N THR A 9 -27.03 10.09 7.83
CA THR A 9 -27.17 10.93 6.63
C THR A 9 -25.85 11.17 5.90
N ASP A 10 -24.72 10.70 6.46
CA ASP A 10 -23.42 10.84 5.80
C ASP A 10 -23.37 9.99 4.52
N SER A 11 -23.01 10.63 3.41
CA SER A 11 -22.82 10.00 2.10
C SER A 11 -21.86 8.81 2.15
N VAL A 12 -20.85 8.81 3.02
CA VAL A 12 -19.90 7.69 3.14
C VAL A 12 -20.56 6.38 3.60
N HIS A 13 -21.71 6.48 4.27
CA HIS A 13 -22.47 5.34 4.78
C HIS A 13 -23.73 5.01 3.95
N THR A 14 -24.11 5.90 3.03
CA THR A 14 -25.39 5.79 2.29
C THR A 14 -25.21 5.70 0.78
N GLN A 15 -24.06 6.14 0.25
CA GLN A 15 -23.75 6.05 -1.17
C GLN A 15 -22.75 4.92 -1.44
N ARG A 16 -23.01 4.16 -2.50
CA ARG A 16 -22.10 3.13 -2.98
C ARG A 16 -20.83 3.78 -3.52
N SER A 17 -19.67 3.29 -3.10
CA SER A 17 -18.39 3.71 -3.67
C SER A 17 -18.28 3.31 -5.14
N GLU A 18 -17.75 4.22 -5.96
CA GLU A 18 -17.43 3.96 -7.37
C GLU A 18 -16.05 3.29 -7.57
N LEU A 19 -15.31 3.01 -6.48
CA LEU A 19 -13.98 2.44 -6.55
C LEU A 19 -13.93 1.07 -7.26
N LEU A 20 -14.97 0.25 -7.05
CA LEU A 20 -15.10 -1.10 -7.60
C LEU A 20 -16.43 -1.26 -8.32
N SER A 21 -16.38 -1.90 -9.49
CA SER A 21 -17.56 -2.47 -10.14
C SER A 21 -18.19 -3.58 -9.29
N ASP A 22 -19.44 -3.95 -9.61
CA ASP A 22 -20.13 -5.05 -8.91
C ASP A 22 -19.38 -6.37 -9.03
N ALA A 23 -18.85 -6.68 -10.21
CA ALA A 23 -18.08 -7.91 -10.42
C ALA A 23 -16.77 -7.95 -9.61
N GLU A 24 -16.08 -6.81 -9.48
CA GLU A 24 -14.88 -6.71 -8.63
C GLU A 24 -15.24 -6.88 -7.15
N LEU A 25 -16.33 -6.27 -6.69
CA LEU A 25 -16.80 -6.44 -5.31
C LEU A 25 -17.20 -7.89 -5.02
N ASP A 26 -17.98 -8.51 -5.92
CA ASP A 26 -18.42 -9.91 -5.80
C ASP A 26 -17.23 -10.87 -5.68
N TYR A 27 -16.14 -10.61 -6.42
CA TYR A 27 -14.90 -11.36 -6.28
C TYR A 27 -14.32 -11.28 -4.86
N TYR A 28 -14.19 -10.08 -4.29
CA TYR A 28 -13.71 -9.92 -2.91
C TYR A 28 -14.64 -10.57 -1.89
N VAL A 29 -15.96 -10.44 -2.08
CA VAL A 29 -16.96 -11.10 -1.21
C VAL A 29 -16.79 -12.61 -1.27
N ALA A 30 -16.63 -13.20 -2.46
CA ALA A 30 -16.42 -14.64 -2.62
C ALA A 30 -15.12 -15.10 -1.93
N GLU A 31 -14.02 -14.38 -2.12
CA GLU A 31 -12.74 -14.73 -1.51
C GLU A 31 -12.77 -14.63 0.02
N TYR A 32 -13.31 -13.55 0.59
CA TYR A 32 -13.44 -13.39 2.03
C TYR A 32 -14.50 -14.29 2.65
N SER A 33 -15.53 -14.70 1.90
CA SER A 33 -16.50 -15.71 2.36
C SER A 33 -15.84 -17.08 2.49
N ARG A 34 -14.85 -17.40 1.63
CA ARG A 34 -14.09 -18.65 1.67
C ARG A 34 -12.99 -18.62 2.73
N SER A 35 -12.24 -17.52 2.84
CA SER A 35 -11.07 -17.42 3.73
C SER A 35 -11.40 -16.93 5.14
N GLY A 36 -12.50 -16.19 5.30
CA GLY A 36 -12.79 -15.41 6.50
C GLY A 36 -11.79 -14.26 6.72
N PHE A 37 -11.96 -13.54 7.84
CA PHE A 37 -11.09 -12.40 8.19
C PHE A 37 -9.98 -12.75 9.17
N PHE A 38 -9.93 -13.98 9.70
CA PHE A 38 -8.96 -14.33 10.74
C PHE A 38 -7.52 -14.13 10.29
N GLY A 39 -7.16 -14.56 9.08
CA GLY A 39 -5.80 -14.42 8.56
C GLY A 39 -5.38 -12.95 8.41
N SER A 40 -6.18 -12.15 7.69
CA SER A 40 -5.90 -10.73 7.46
C SER A 40 -5.90 -9.91 8.75
N CYS A 41 -6.81 -10.20 9.70
CA CYS A 41 -6.82 -9.52 10.99
C CYS A 41 -5.68 -9.97 11.91
N SER A 42 -5.26 -11.23 11.86
CA SER A 42 -4.15 -11.75 12.68
C SER A 42 -2.83 -11.07 12.37
N TYR A 43 -2.63 -10.58 11.13
CA TYR A 43 -1.47 -9.76 10.75
C TYR A 43 -1.26 -8.60 11.74
N TYR A 44 -2.33 -7.93 12.16
CA TYR A 44 -2.23 -6.80 13.10
C TYR A 44 -1.87 -7.21 14.53
N SER A 45 -2.08 -8.47 14.91
CA SER A 45 -1.74 -8.99 16.23
C SER A 45 -0.27 -9.36 16.39
N GLN A 46 0.47 -9.41 15.28
CA GLN A 46 1.83 -9.97 15.25
C GLN A 46 2.94 -8.95 15.49
N ARG A 47 2.62 -7.65 15.60
CA ARG A 47 3.59 -6.54 15.67
C ARG A 47 4.75 -6.74 16.65
N LYS A 48 4.50 -7.36 17.81
CA LYS A 48 5.56 -7.63 18.79
C LYS A 48 6.53 -8.68 18.27
N CYS A 49 6.02 -9.77 17.71
CA CYS A 49 6.84 -10.81 17.12
C CYS A 49 7.63 -10.26 15.93
N ASP A 50 6.98 -9.51 15.03
CA ASP A 50 7.67 -8.87 13.89
C ASP A 50 8.84 -7.99 14.37
N PHE A 51 8.61 -7.18 15.42
CA PHE A 51 9.68 -6.38 16.02
C PHE A 51 10.83 -7.24 16.59
N GLU A 52 10.52 -8.30 17.34
CA GLU A 52 11.55 -9.16 17.93
C GLU A 52 12.36 -9.91 16.86
N ASP A 53 11.73 -10.31 15.76
CA ASP A 53 12.36 -10.98 14.64
C ASP A 53 13.26 -10.03 13.82
N GLU A 54 12.87 -8.75 13.70
CA GLU A 54 13.53 -7.77 12.84
C GLU A 54 14.55 -6.86 13.55
N LYS A 55 14.51 -6.74 14.88
CA LYS A 55 15.29 -5.73 15.63
C LYS A 55 16.80 -5.78 15.37
N ASP A 56 17.34 -6.98 15.12
CA ASP A 56 18.76 -7.25 14.93
C ASP A 56 19.18 -7.29 13.45
N LEU A 57 18.24 -7.07 12.52
CA LEU A 57 18.53 -7.01 11.08
C LEU A 57 19.35 -5.77 10.70
N PRO A 58 20.10 -5.82 9.58
CA PRO A 58 20.78 -4.66 9.05
C PRO A 58 19.83 -3.47 8.85
N ARG A 59 20.20 -2.32 9.40
CA ARG A 59 19.35 -1.11 9.41
C ARG A 59 19.33 -0.36 8.08
N VAL A 60 20.19 -0.74 7.13
CA VAL A 60 20.33 -0.07 5.83
C VAL A 60 19.99 -1.03 4.71
N ILE A 61 19.01 -0.67 3.89
CA ILE A 61 18.56 -1.43 2.73
C ILE A 61 19.27 -0.88 1.49
N LYS A 62 20.17 -1.67 0.90
CA LYS A 62 21.08 -1.21 -0.17
C LYS A 62 20.62 -1.50 -1.59
N HIS A 63 19.59 -2.32 -1.79
CA HIS A 63 19.11 -2.61 -3.15
C HIS A 63 18.36 -1.39 -3.73
N GLU A 64 18.25 -1.35 -5.06
CA GLU A 64 17.41 -0.37 -5.75
C GLU A 64 15.96 -0.54 -5.31
N ALA A 65 15.36 0.51 -4.77
CA ALA A 65 14.02 0.46 -4.23
C ALA A 65 13.18 1.61 -4.78
N LEU A 66 11.87 1.38 -4.90
CA LEU A 66 10.90 2.39 -5.27
C LEU A 66 9.81 2.47 -4.20
N TYR A 67 9.55 3.67 -3.73
CA TYR A 67 8.37 4.01 -2.94
C TYR A 67 7.42 4.84 -3.82
N VAL A 68 6.19 4.36 -3.96
CA VAL A 68 5.10 5.10 -4.61
C VAL A 68 4.09 5.45 -3.52
N GLY A 69 4.01 6.74 -3.19
CA GLY A 69 3.13 7.23 -2.12
C GLY A 69 1.92 7.97 -2.67
N ALA A 70 0.77 7.83 -2.01
CA ALA A 70 -0.43 8.59 -2.33
C ALA A 70 -0.46 9.88 -1.50
N VAL A 71 -0.69 11.03 -2.13
CA VAL A 71 -0.69 12.32 -1.41
C VAL A 71 -1.93 12.48 -0.53
N ASP A 72 -3.06 11.92 -0.96
CA ASP A 72 -4.35 12.12 -0.30
C ASP A 72 -4.75 10.94 0.60
N ASP A 73 -3.81 10.02 0.92
CA ASP A 73 -4.06 8.94 1.90
C ASP A 73 -4.16 9.55 3.32
N PRO A 74 -5.31 9.42 4.01
CA PRO A 74 -5.49 10.01 5.33
C PRO A 74 -4.69 9.32 6.43
N ILE A 75 -4.22 8.09 6.21
CA ILE A 75 -3.52 7.24 7.17
C ILE A 75 -2.02 7.20 6.86
N LEU A 76 -1.64 6.77 5.64
CA LEU A 76 -0.25 6.61 5.21
C LEU A 76 0.28 7.89 4.55
N LYS A 77 0.25 8.98 5.30
CA LYS A 77 0.61 10.31 4.78
C LYS A 77 2.07 10.36 4.30
N PRO A 78 2.38 11.14 3.25
CA PRO A 78 3.74 11.23 2.69
C PRO A 78 4.84 11.56 3.70
N GLU A 79 4.54 12.31 4.76
CA GLU A 79 5.53 12.68 5.79
C GLU A 79 6.06 11.47 6.55
N LEU A 80 5.29 10.37 6.64
CA LEU A 80 5.75 9.12 7.26
C LEU A 80 6.91 8.48 6.48
N ALA A 81 6.98 8.74 5.17
CA ALA A 81 8.03 8.23 4.29
C ALA A 81 9.25 9.17 4.17
N ALA A 82 9.21 10.37 4.75
CA ALA A 82 10.29 11.37 4.63
C ALA A 82 11.63 10.89 5.23
N GLY A 83 11.58 9.96 6.17
CA GLY A 83 12.77 9.37 6.81
C GLY A 83 13.43 8.25 6.00
N MET A 84 12.76 7.66 5.01
CA MET A 84 13.23 6.46 4.31
C MET A 84 14.61 6.63 3.65
N PRO A 85 14.94 7.77 2.98
CA PRO A 85 16.26 7.93 2.35
C PRO A 85 17.45 7.84 3.31
N ARG A 86 17.23 8.02 4.62
CA ARG A 86 18.29 7.88 5.65
C ARG A 86 18.77 6.45 5.80
N VAL A 87 17.91 5.47 5.50
CA VAL A 87 18.17 4.03 5.65
C VAL A 87 18.09 3.28 4.32
N MET A 88 17.76 3.96 3.22
CA MET A 88 17.65 3.39 1.87
C MET A 88 18.37 4.29 0.85
N PRO A 89 19.71 4.21 0.72
CA PRO A 89 20.49 5.13 -0.11
C PRO A 89 20.13 5.10 -1.61
N ASN A 90 19.59 3.98 -2.09
CA ASN A 90 19.21 3.79 -3.50
C ASN A 90 17.68 3.87 -3.71
N LEU A 91 16.97 4.53 -2.79
CA LEU A 91 15.52 4.72 -2.88
C LEU A 91 15.16 5.79 -3.90
N LYS A 92 14.21 5.48 -4.77
CA LYS A 92 13.43 6.45 -5.53
C LYS A 92 12.07 6.63 -4.86
N GLN A 93 11.60 7.87 -4.75
CA GLN A 93 10.29 8.20 -4.20
C GLN A 93 9.50 8.95 -5.27
N GLU A 94 8.29 8.47 -5.55
CA GLU A 94 7.35 9.09 -6.46
C GLU A 94 6.03 9.30 -5.70
N LEU A 95 5.47 10.50 -5.74
CA LEU A 95 4.21 10.82 -5.07
C LEU A 95 3.12 11.06 -6.11
N VAL A 96 1.97 10.43 -5.91
CA VAL A 96 0.82 10.53 -6.80
C VAL A 96 -0.26 11.38 -6.15
N HIS A 97 -0.61 12.47 -6.81
CA HIS A 97 -1.66 13.39 -6.38
C HIS A 97 -3.05 12.92 -6.83
N GLY A 98 -4.09 13.24 -6.05
CA GLY A 98 -5.47 12.88 -6.37
C GLY A 98 -5.80 11.41 -6.08
N GLY A 99 -4.91 10.67 -5.42
CA GLY A 99 -5.09 9.27 -5.03
C GLY A 99 -4.94 9.12 -3.51
N GLY A 100 -5.75 8.24 -2.93
CA GLY A 100 -5.78 7.93 -1.51
C GLY A 100 -5.24 6.53 -1.22
N HIS A 101 -5.84 5.86 -0.24
CA HIS A 101 -5.35 4.57 0.27
C HIS A 101 -5.35 3.46 -0.79
N TRP A 102 -6.30 3.50 -1.73
CA TRP A 102 -6.45 2.50 -2.78
C TRP A 102 -5.77 2.97 -4.07
N LEU A 103 -4.57 3.56 -3.93
CA LEU A 103 -3.86 4.23 -5.02
C LEU A 103 -3.76 3.39 -6.30
N LEU A 104 -3.53 2.08 -6.16
CA LEU A 104 -3.44 1.16 -7.31
C LEU A 104 -4.76 1.04 -8.10
N TRP A 105 -5.90 1.32 -7.48
CA TRP A 105 -7.21 1.37 -8.12
C TRP A 105 -7.58 2.78 -8.58
N GLU A 106 -7.26 3.79 -7.77
CA GLU A 106 -7.65 5.19 -8.00
C GLU A 106 -6.82 5.86 -9.09
N LYS A 107 -5.55 5.44 -9.25
CA LYS A 107 -4.56 6.02 -10.17
C LYS A 107 -3.80 4.94 -10.93
N LYS A 108 -4.56 4.00 -11.50
CA LYS A 108 -4.05 2.81 -12.23
C LYS A 108 -3.00 3.21 -13.27
N ASP A 109 -3.35 4.12 -14.17
CA ASP A 109 -2.49 4.49 -15.30
C ASP A 109 -1.22 5.21 -14.85
N GLU A 110 -1.32 6.14 -13.89
CA GLU A 110 -0.17 6.84 -13.35
C GLU A 110 0.79 5.89 -12.60
N VAL A 111 0.25 4.98 -11.79
CA VAL A 111 1.09 3.99 -11.09
C VAL A 111 1.76 3.04 -12.08
N ILE A 112 1.02 2.57 -13.10
CA ILE A 112 1.58 1.69 -14.14
C ILE A 112 2.73 2.41 -14.88
N ASP A 113 2.56 3.69 -15.25
CA ASP A 113 3.63 4.47 -15.89
C ASP A 113 4.86 4.59 -14.98
N ILE A 114 4.68 4.94 -13.70
CA ILE A 114 5.77 5.01 -12.72
C ILE A 114 6.54 3.70 -12.66
N LEU A 115 5.83 2.57 -12.53
CA LEU A 115 6.44 1.24 -12.46
C LEU A 115 7.20 0.91 -13.75
N GLN A 116 6.61 1.18 -14.92
CA GLN A 116 7.26 0.93 -16.20
C GLN A 116 8.52 1.78 -16.40
N ARG A 117 8.47 3.08 -16.04
CA ARG A 117 9.64 3.97 -16.10
C ARG A 117 10.74 3.50 -15.17
N TRP A 118 10.40 3.12 -13.94
CA TRP A 118 11.39 2.64 -12.97
C TRP A 118 12.05 1.36 -13.46
N LEU A 119 11.26 0.35 -13.85
CA LEU A 119 11.76 -0.94 -14.34
C LEU A 119 12.68 -0.79 -15.57
N LYS A 120 12.37 0.12 -16.50
CA LYS A 120 13.23 0.38 -17.68
C LYS A 120 14.59 0.97 -17.30
N ASN A 121 14.67 1.67 -16.18
CA ASN A 121 15.90 2.31 -15.70
C ASN A 121 16.70 1.39 -14.75
N LEU A 122 16.16 0.24 -14.36
CA LEU A 122 16.88 -0.71 -13.53
C LEU A 122 17.92 -1.46 -14.34
N ASP A 123 19.17 -1.39 -13.89
CA ASP A 123 20.25 -2.23 -14.38
C ASP A 123 20.19 -3.61 -13.74
N LEU A 124 19.36 -4.49 -14.32
CA LEU A 124 19.17 -5.86 -13.85
C LEU A 124 20.43 -6.75 -14.02
N SER A 125 21.44 -6.28 -14.76
CA SER A 125 22.68 -7.04 -14.98
C SER A 125 23.59 -7.06 -13.74
N LYS A 126 23.47 -6.06 -12.86
CA LYS A 126 24.25 -5.97 -11.61
C LYS A 126 23.75 -6.87 -10.49
N THR A 127 22.49 -7.27 -10.51
CA THR A 127 21.88 -8.10 -9.46
C THR A 127 22.32 -9.57 -9.55
N ALA A 128 22.62 -10.06 -10.75
CA ALA A 128 23.05 -11.44 -10.99
C ALA A 128 24.52 -11.73 -10.57
N ALA A 129 25.33 -10.70 -10.36
CA ALA A 129 26.75 -10.86 -9.99
C ALA A 129 26.99 -11.01 -8.47
N GLY A 130 25.94 -10.97 -7.66
CA GLY A 130 25.99 -11.03 -6.19
C GLY A 130 25.30 -12.26 -5.56
N LEU A 131 24.89 -13.23 -6.37
CA LEU A 131 24.40 -14.56 -5.97
C LEU A 131 25.42 -15.62 -6.40
#